data_AF-A0A7V5AQL3-F1
#
_entry.id   AF-A0A7V5AQL3-F1
#
_cell.length_a   1.000
_cell.length_b   1.000
_cell.length_c   1.000
_cell.angle_alpha   90.00
_cell.angle_beta   90.00
_cell.angle_gamma   90.00
#
_symmetry.space_group_name_H-M   'P 1'
#
loop_
_entity.id
_entity.type
_entity.pdbx_description
1 polymer ?
#
loop_
_entity_poly.entity_id
_entity_poly.type
_entity_poly.pdbx_seq_one_letter_code
_entity_poly.pdbx_strand_id
1 'polypeptide(L)'
;MKRKPFVVLLALIAGCLVFAQEDSEKPVEIKPDEFTLEKDADLTKKIEQLPREKFEKLVSQLKESAGNWKTIADGLKGTDGDRFRYLVEMVLCLEPLELIETEKETLFEHLDFALKARSEAKWQYEDKDFVNYVLNPHILYAPLKRWRSVLYERLIPLRADSPNETAKAVNEWVTKNLKINKERISFCGWFKTPYEVLRSGFGGEGEILGFTIGALWALGVAARFHRSGWVEFLSGSEWLPLYPMKPEQFGSKTATEQAKTDYAKPGKIILTITQKGLPAKGFDSFSIHKVTEKGYFDDVWHPNAPLGDDGKVEIELPPGEYHLFAGTRNANGDPYIFHKILKVESERTETLTVALDIPYEEWTEAEWCVRKYQEIPSVELETADMEMKFNFKEAVKEHKSLLVVFFRLEDEPCQRMVPILAEFGEKNVDETLLVYIGARDDILNKFIVSFTAHAHILLVKEEDARDKFLLPYTETTKRFNNLPQTLLFKDGKLLVWQQGFDMNITKLLEAALKKRQPR
;
A
#
# COMPACT_ATOMS: atom_id res chain seq x y z
N MET A 1 26.87 -38.47 47.11
CA MET A 1 26.65 -38.17 45.68
C MET A 1 25.53 -37.14 45.55
N LYS A 2 25.88 -35.86 45.40
CA LYS A 2 24.93 -34.76 45.17
C LYS A 2 25.10 -34.28 43.74
N ARG A 3 24.06 -34.42 42.91
CA ARG A 3 24.01 -33.82 41.56
C ARG A 3 23.69 -32.33 41.70
N LYS A 4 24.56 -31.47 41.17
CA LYS A 4 24.32 -30.02 41.03
C LYS A 4 23.54 -29.74 39.72
N PRO A 5 22.72 -28.68 39.68
CA PRO A 5 21.92 -28.32 38.51
C PRO A 5 22.78 -27.62 37.45
N PHE A 6 22.54 -27.95 36.18
CA PHE A 6 23.07 -27.20 35.05
C PHE A 6 22.09 -26.04 34.75
N VAL A 7 22.54 -24.83 35.05
CA VAL A 7 21.92 -23.59 34.57
C VAL A 7 22.51 -23.34 33.18
N VAL A 8 21.70 -23.43 32.13
CA VAL A 8 22.09 -22.98 30.79
C VAL A 8 21.73 -21.50 30.71
N LEU A 9 22.75 -20.65 30.81
CA LEU A 9 22.69 -19.22 30.53
C LEU A 9 22.86 -19.05 29.01
N LEU A 10 21.78 -18.74 28.30
CA LEU A 10 21.83 -18.36 26.88
C LEU A 10 22.27 -16.90 26.78
N ALA A 11 23.56 -16.68 26.55
CA ALA A 11 24.09 -15.40 26.13
C ALA A 11 24.01 -15.32 24.59
N LEU A 12 23.08 -14.50 24.09
CA LEU A 12 23.05 -14.04 22.70
C LEU A 12 24.22 -13.09 22.48
N ILE A 13 25.34 -13.61 21.97
CA ILE A 13 26.39 -12.80 21.35
C ILE A 13 26.09 -12.77 19.85
N ALA A 14 25.66 -11.61 19.38
CA ALA A 14 25.66 -11.24 17.98
C ALA A 14 27.10 -11.24 17.48
N GLY A 15 27.48 -12.32 16.79
CA GLY A 15 28.74 -12.43 16.07
C GLY A 15 28.44 -12.72 14.62
N CYS A 16 28.58 -11.70 13.76
CA CYS A 16 28.66 -11.86 12.32
C CYS A 16 29.82 -12.81 11.98
N LEU A 17 29.51 -14.09 11.75
CA LEU A 17 30.40 -15.03 11.09
C LEU A 17 30.16 -14.90 9.58
N VAL A 18 30.92 -14.01 8.96
CA VAL A 18 31.11 -13.98 7.51
C VAL A 18 32.02 -15.16 7.18
N PHE A 19 31.45 -16.22 6.60
CA PHE A 19 32.24 -17.27 5.95
C PHE A 19 32.82 -16.67 4.67
N ALA A 20 34.12 -16.36 4.69
CA ALA A 20 34.87 -16.08 3.48
C ALA A 20 35.12 -17.42 2.75
N GLN A 21 34.37 -17.68 1.68
CA GLN A 21 34.78 -18.62 0.65
C GLN A 21 35.73 -17.90 -0.30
N GLU A 22 37.01 -18.20 -0.17
CA GLU A 22 37.98 -18.02 -1.26
C GLU A 22 37.71 -19.13 -2.28
N ASP A 23 37.00 -18.80 -3.36
CA ASP A 23 37.33 -19.27 -4.71
C ASP A 23 36.51 -18.50 -5.76
N SER A 24 37.19 -18.24 -6.86
CA SER A 24 36.96 -17.18 -7.83
C SER A 24 35.88 -17.49 -8.87
N GLU A 25 34.60 -17.41 -8.49
CA GLU A 25 33.52 -17.23 -9.47
C GLU A 25 32.63 -16.07 -9.01
N LYS A 26 32.45 -15.07 -9.89
CA LYS A 26 31.43 -14.04 -9.67
C LYS A 26 30.12 -14.77 -9.37
N PRO A 27 29.35 -14.39 -8.33
CA PRO A 27 28.06 -15.03 -8.07
C PRO A 27 27.28 -15.02 -9.38
N VAL A 28 27.01 -16.21 -9.91
CA VAL A 28 26.16 -16.35 -11.09
C VAL A 28 24.82 -15.77 -10.66
N GLU A 29 24.43 -14.67 -11.30
CA GLU A 29 23.11 -14.09 -11.09
C GLU A 29 22.09 -15.14 -11.57
N ILE A 30 21.58 -15.95 -10.65
CA ILE A 30 20.48 -16.88 -10.93
C ILE A 30 19.25 -16.01 -11.07
N LYS A 31 18.99 -15.55 -12.30
CA LYS A 31 17.73 -14.90 -12.62
C LYS A 31 16.62 -15.95 -12.53
N PRO A 32 15.55 -15.70 -11.75
CA PRO A 32 14.38 -16.56 -11.77
C PRO A 32 13.93 -16.77 -13.22
N ASP A 33 13.48 -17.97 -13.56
CA ASP A 33 12.92 -18.22 -14.89
C ASP A 33 11.55 -17.53 -14.97
N GLU A 34 11.54 -16.26 -15.36
CA GLU A 34 10.34 -15.44 -15.45
C GLU A 34 9.50 -15.78 -16.69
N PHE A 35 8.18 -15.74 -16.56
CA PHE A 35 7.29 -15.89 -17.69
C PHE A 35 7.39 -14.70 -18.66
N THR A 36 7.51 -15.01 -19.95
CA THR A 36 7.30 -14.03 -21.03
C THR A 36 6.42 -14.67 -22.12
N LEU A 37 5.69 -13.85 -22.87
CA LEU A 37 4.76 -14.34 -23.88
C LEU A 37 5.47 -15.13 -24.99
N GLU A 38 6.74 -14.82 -25.26
CA GLU A 38 7.58 -15.48 -26.26
C GLU A 38 8.05 -16.87 -25.81
N LYS A 39 8.09 -17.13 -24.49
CA LYS A 39 8.57 -18.42 -23.95
C LYS A 39 7.55 -19.56 -24.10
N ASP A 40 6.26 -19.24 -24.25
CA ASP A 40 5.20 -20.24 -24.47
C ASP A 40 4.15 -19.71 -25.45
N ALA A 41 4.46 -19.79 -26.75
CA ALA A 41 3.60 -19.29 -27.81
C ALA A 41 2.20 -19.96 -27.85
N ASP A 42 2.14 -21.25 -27.48
CA ASP A 42 0.88 -22.00 -27.45
C ASP A 42 -0.05 -21.49 -26.35
N LEU A 43 0.49 -21.27 -25.14
CA LEU A 43 -0.26 -20.65 -24.06
C LEU A 43 -0.67 -19.23 -24.44
N THR A 44 0.27 -18.42 -24.96
CA THR A 44 0.03 -17.02 -25.35
C THR A 44 -1.18 -16.91 -26.29
N LYS A 45 -1.20 -17.68 -27.37
CA LYS A 45 -2.32 -17.72 -28.32
C LYS A 45 -3.66 -18.09 -27.66
N LYS A 46 -3.62 -18.92 -26.61
CA LYS A 46 -4.79 -19.36 -25.87
C LYS A 46 -5.32 -18.26 -24.94
N ILE A 47 -4.44 -17.59 -24.21
CA ILE A 47 -4.82 -16.56 -23.23
C ILE A 47 -5.13 -15.20 -23.88
N GLU A 48 -4.61 -14.92 -25.08
CA GLU A 48 -4.94 -13.71 -25.87
C GLU A 48 -6.43 -13.60 -26.24
N GLN A 49 -7.17 -14.71 -26.17
CA GLN A 49 -8.61 -14.75 -26.43
C GLN A 49 -9.43 -14.27 -25.21
N LEU A 50 -8.79 -14.07 -24.06
CA LEU A 50 -9.44 -13.58 -22.84
C LEU A 50 -9.75 -12.07 -22.95
N PRO A 51 -10.74 -11.57 -22.20
CA PRO A 51 -10.92 -10.13 -22.01
C PRO A 51 -9.62 -9.48 -21.53
N ARG A 52 -9.31 -8.29 -22.06
CA ARG A 52 -8.02 -7.59 -21.83
C ARG A 52 -7.62 -7.54 -20.35
N GLU A 53 -8.54 -7.19 -19.47
CA GLU A 53 -8.30 -7.13 -18.02
C GLU A 53 -7.84 -8.48 -17.45
N LYS A 54 -8.50 -9.57 -17.84
CA LYS A 54 -8.14 -10.94 -17.41
C LYS A 54 -6.83 -11.40 -18.01
N PHE A 55 -6.58 -11.06 -19.27
CA PHE A 55 -5.30 -11.33 -19.93
C PHE A 55 -4.14 -10.64 -19.17
N GLU A 56 -4.24 -9.34 -18.92
CA GLU A 56 -3.22 -8.56 -18.23
C GLU A 56 -2.97 -9.11 -16.80
N LYS A 57 -4.05 -9.40 -16.06
CA LYS A 57 -3.94 -9.97 -14.71
C LYS A 57 -3.34 -11.38 -14.71
N LEU A 58 -3.73 -12.25 -15.64
CA LEU A 58 -3.18 -13.60 -15.75
C LEU A 58 -1.69 -13.58 -16.11
N VAL A 59 -1.27 -12.69 -17.02
CA VAL A 59 0.14 -12.50 -17.34
C VAL A 59 0.93 -12.01 -16.12
N SER A 60 0.36 -11.13 -15.29
CA SER A 60 0.97 -10.73 -14.00
C SER A 60 1.16 -11.92 -13.08
N GLN A 61 0.12 -12.73 -12.89
CA GLN A 61 0.14 -13.92 -12.03
C GLN A 61 1.15 -14.98 -12.51
N LEU A 62 1.27 -15.19 -13.83
CA LEU A 62 2.30 -16.08 -14.39
C LEU A 62 3.71 -15.55 -14.12
N LYS A 63 3.94 -14.23 -14.16
CA LYS A 63 5.23 -13.65 -13.76
C LYS A 63 5.50 -13.81 -12.27
N GLU A 64 4.50 -13.56 -11.43
CA GLU A 64 4.56 -13.71 -9.97
C GLU A 64 4.81 -15.16 -9.51
N SER A 65 4.39 -16.14 -10.31
CA SER A 65 4.67 -17.56 -10.05
C SER A 65 6.15 -17.96 -10.19
N ALA A 66 7.03 -17.04 -10.64
CA ALA A 66 8.45 -17.27 -10.86
C ALA A 66 8.68 -18.60 -11.62
N GLY A 67 9.60 -19.45 -11.19
CA GLY A 67 9.89 -20.72 -11.88
C GLY A 67 8.69 -21.70 -12.00
N ASN A 68 7.61 -21.50 -11.23
CA ASN A 68 6.43 -22.36 -11.27
C ASN A 68 5.44 -22.04 -12.41
N TRP A 69 5.69 -20.99 -13.20
CA TRP A 69 4.80 -20.60 -14.31
C TRP A 69 4.56 -21.73 -15.30
N LYS A 70 5.54 -22.63 -15.49
CA LYS A 70 5.43 -23.79 -16.38
C LYS A 70 4.37 -24.78 -15.91
N THR A 71 4.28 -25.03 -14.62
CA THR A 71 3.26 -25.91 -14.01
C THR A 71 1.86 -25.37 -14.26
N ILE A 72 1.68 -24.06 -14.05
CA ILE A 72 0.41 -23.36 -14.29
C ILE A 72 0.07 -23.35 -15.80
N ALA A 73 1.05 -23.02 -16.64
CA ALA A 73 0.94 -23.03 -18.10
C ALA A 73 0.50 -24.41 -18.63
N ASP A 74 1.14 -25.47 -18.15
CA ASP A 74 0.80 -26.85 -18.54
C ASP A 74 -0.58 -27.30 -18.04
N GLY A 75 -1.06 -26.71 -16.93
CA GLY A 75 -2.43 -26.84 -16.48
C GLY A 75 -3.42 -26.17 -17.44
N LEU A 76 -3.20 -24.90 -17.75
CA LEU A 76 -4.04 -24.09 -18.64
C LEU A 76 -4.10 -24.67 -20.06
N LYS A 77 -2.95 -25.06 -20.64
CA LYS A 77 -2.89 -25.70 -21.96
C LYS A 77 -3.69 -27.01 -22.00
N GLY A 78 -3.68 -27.77 -20.91
CA GLY A 78 -4.39 -29.05 -20.79
C GLY A 78 -5.90 -28.97 -20.52
N THR A 79 -6.51 -27.79 -20.55
CA THR A 79 -7.96 -27.59 -20.32
C THR A 79 -8.57 -26.76 -21.43
N ASP A 80 -9.84 -27.00 -21.79
CA ASP A 80 -10.56 -26.23 -22.82
C ASP A 80 -11.98 -25.86 -22.36
N GLY A 81 -12.65 -24.99 -23.11
CA GLY A 81 -14.04 -24.58 -22.86
C GLY A 81 -14.26 -23.99 -21.46
N ASP A 82 -15.34 -24.39 -20.79
CA ASP A 82 -15.66 -23.93 -19.44
C ASP A 82 -14.58 -24.32 -18.43
N ARG A 83 -13.92 -25.48 -18.60
CA ARG A 83 -12.86 -25.92 -17.69
C ARG A 83 -11.65 -25.00 -17.76
N PHE A 84 -11.29 -24.52 -18.96
CA PHE A 84 -10.28 -23.48 -19.14
C PHE A 84 -10.70 -22.16 -18.49
N ARG A 85 -11.95 -21.71 -18.74
CA ARG A 85 -12.48 -20.47 -18.15
C ARG A 85 -12.34 -20.49 -16.62
N TYR A 86 -12.84 -21.54 -15.97
CA TYR A 86 -12.80 -21.63 -14.51
C TYR A 86 -11.41 -21.88 -13.95
N LEU A 87 -10.52 -22.55 -14.68
CA LEU A 87 -9.12 -22.65 -14.26
C LEU A 87 -8.44 -21.28 -14.28
N VAL A 88 -8.73 -20.44 -15.29
CA VAL A 88 -8.25 -19.05 -15.32
C VAL A 88 -8.79 -18.28 -14.11
N GLU A 89 -10.09 -18.33 -13.82
CA GLU A 89 -10.66 -17.66 -12.64
C GLU A 89 -9.98 -18.12 -11.34
N MET A 90 -9.74 -19.43 -11.20
CA MET A 90 -9.08 -19.99 -10.03
C MET A 90 -7.64 -19.46 -9.86
N VAL A 91 -6.86 -19.43 -10.95
CA VAL A 91 -5.49 -18.89 -10.93
C VAL A 91 -5.49 -17.40 -10.57
N LEU A 92 -6.44 -16.63 -11.08
CA LEU A 92 -6.57 -15.19 -10.79
C LEU A 92 -6.92 -14.86 -9.33
N CYS A 93 -7.29 -15.87 -8.54
CA CYS A 93 -7.60 -15.77 -7.10
C CYS A 93 -6.46 -16.25 -6.20
N LEU A 94 -5.37 -16.79 -6.75
CA LEU A 94 -4.27 -17.32 -5.94
C LEU A 94 -3.39 -16.18 -5.39
N GLU A 95 -2.91 -16.38 -4.17
CA GLU A 95 -1.93 -15.49 -3.55
C GLU A 95 -0.52 -15.77 -4.07
N PRO A 96 0.43 -14.81 -3.96
CA PRO A 96 1.78 -14.97 -4.50
C PRO A 96 2.50 -16.24 -4.04
N LEU A 97 2.34 -16.65 -2.78
CA LEU A 97 2.95 -17.89 -2.28
C LEU A 97 2.33 -19.13 -2.93
N GLU A 98 1.02 -19.13 -3.15
CA GLU A 98 0.30 -20.24 -3.78
C GLU A 98 0.69 -20.38 -5.26
N LEU A 99 0.89 -19.28 -5.97
CA LEU A 99 1.40 -19.28 -7.34
C LEU A 99 2.77 -19.96 -7.45
N ILE A 100 3.63 -19.76 -6.46
CA ILE A 100 4.98 -20.34 -6.42
C ILE A 100 4.96 -21.83 -6.08
N GLU A 101 4.03 -22.27 -5.22
CA GLU A 101 4.02 -23.64 -4.67
C GLU A 101 3.00 -24.59 -5.30
N THR A 102 2.01 -24.08 -6.05
CA THR A 102 0.89 -24.90 -6.52
C THR A 102 1.33 -25.95 -7.54
N GLU A 103 0.76 -27.14 -7.42
CA GLU A 103 0.92 -28.25 -8.36
C GLU A 103 -0.27 -28.31 -9.31
N LYS A 104 -0.01 -28.73 -10.55
CA LYS A 104 -1.05 -28.92 -11.58
C LYS A 104 -2.20 -29.80 -11.10
N GLU A 105 -1.90 -30.91 -10.44
CA GLU A 105 -2.89 -31.84 -9.94
C GLU A 105 -3.70 -31.27 -8.77
N THR A 106 -3.11 -30.34 -8.00
CA THR A 106 -3.84 -29.63 -6.93
C THR A 106 -4.87 -28.67 -7.53
N LEU A 107 -4.50 -27.93 -8.58
CA LEU A 107 -5.45 -27.08 -9.31
C LEU A 107 -6.59 -27.89 -9.93
N PHE A 108 -6.26 -29.02 -10.58
CA PHE A 108 -7.26 -29.87 -11.22
C PHE A 108 -8.20 -30.53 -10.21
N GLU A 109 -7.69 -30.98 -9.07
CA GLU A 109 -8.50 -31.56 -8.01
C GLU A 109 -9.52 -30.55 -7.45
N HIS A 110 -9.07 -29.33 -7.17
CA HIS A 110 -9.96 -28.26 -6.72
C HIS A 110 -11.00 -27.89 -7.77
N LEU A 111 -10.58 -27.73 -9.03
CA LEU A 111 -11.45 -27.39 -10.14
C LEU A 111 -12.53 -28.44 -10.35
N ASP A 112 -12.14 -29.70 -10.42
CA ASP A 112 -13.04 -30.80 -10.77
C ASP A 112 -14.08 -31.05 -9.70
N PHE A 113 -13.66 -31.01 -8.43
CA PHE A 113 -14.60 -31.20 -7.34
C PHE A 113 -15.49 -29.98 -7.10
N ALA A 114 -15.04 -28.75 -7.40
CA ALA A 114 -15.93 -27.59 -7.39
C ALA A 114 -17.00 -27.67 -8.48
N LEU A 115 -16.61 -28.03 -9.71
CA LEU A 115 -17.54 -28.21 -10.82
C LEU A 115 -18.50 -29.37 -10.59
N LYS A 116 -18.00 -30.49 -10.06
CA LYS A 116 -18.81 -31.64 -9.66
C LYS A 116 -19.83 -31.24 -8.60
N ALA A 117 -19.40 -30.59 -7.52
CA ALA A 117 -20.29 -30.11 -6.47
C ALA A 117 -21.37 -29.16 -7.00
N ARG A 118 -21.01 -28.24 -7.90
CA ARG A 118 -21.97 -27.33 -8.56
C ARG A 118 -23.00 -28.09 -9.41
N SER A 119 -22.56 -29.09 -10.17
CA SER A 119 -23.43 -29.88 -11.05
C SER A 119 -24.39 -30.80 -10.30
N GLU A 120 -23.97 -31.31 -9.14
CA GLU A 120 -24.76 -32.26 -8.33
C GLU A 120 -25.62 -31.55 -7.25
N ALA A 121 -25.42 -30.25 -7.02
CA ALA A 121 -26.23 -29.47 -6.08
C ALA A 121 -27.65 -29.23 -6.64
N LYS A 122 -28.64 -29.28 -5.75
CA LYS A 122 -30.05 -28.97 -6.09
C LYS A 122 -30.34 -27.47 -6.18
N TRP A 123 -29.34 -26.64 -5.91
CA TRP A 123 -29.39 -25.19 -6.06
C TRP A 123 -28.39 -24.72 -7.11
N GLN A 124 -28.57 -23.51 -7.60
CA GLN A 124 -27.67 -22.87 -8.55
C GLN A 124 -27.34 -21.47 -8.06
N TYR A 125 -26.08 -21.11 -8.18
CA TYR A 125 -25.59 -19.75 -7.94
C TYR A 125 -25.33 -19.05 -9.25
N GLU A 126 -25.45 -17.72 -9.23
CA GLU A 126 -24.88 -16.88 -10.28
C GLU A 126 -23.41 -17.21 -10.47
N ASP A 127 -22.91 -17.09 -11.70
CA ASP A 127 -21.55 -17.54 -12.01
C ASP A 127 -20.50 -16.79 -11.18
N LYS A 128 -20.73 -15.50 -10.92
CA LYS A 128 -19.88 -14.67 -10.05
C LYS A 128 -19.80 -15.23 -8.62
N ASP A 129 -20.91 -15.74 -8.07
CA ASP A 129 -20.97 -16.18 -6.68
C ASP A 129 -20.32 -17.56 -6.56
N PHE A 130 -20.47 -18.41 -7.58
CA PHE A 130 -19.73 -19.66 -7.67
C PHE A 130 -18.21 -19.42 -7.76
N VAL A 131 -17.76 -18.53 -8.66
CA VAL A 131 -16.34 -18.22 -8.84
C VAL A 131 -15.73 -17.68 -7.54
N ASN A 132 -16.38 -16.71 -6.92
CA ASN A 132 -15.84 -16.02 -5.75
C ASN A 132 -15.94 -16.84 -4.45
N TYR A 133 -16.96 -17.68 -4.30
CA TYR A 133 -17.31 -18.26 -2.99
C TYR A 133 -17.48 -19.78 -2.98
N VAL A 134 -17.13 -20.49 -4.06
CA VAL A 134 -17.09 -21.96 -4.11
C VAL A 134 -15.83 -22.47 -4.83
N LEU A 135 -15.51 -21.88 -5.99
CA LEU A 135 -14.40 -22.31 -6.82
C LEU A 135 -13.04 -22.02 -6.16
N ASN A 136 -12.90 -20.81 -5.58
CA ASN A 136 -11.68 -20.35 -4.92
C ASN A 136 -11.17 -21.40 -3.90
N PRO A 137 -9.93 -21.91 -4.03
CA PRO A 137 -9.39 -22.91 -3.13
C PRO A 137 -8.63 -22.31 -1.92
N HIS A 138 -8.40 -21.00 -1.91
CA HIS A 138 -7.67 -20.31 -0.86
C HIS A 138 -8.49 -20.25 0.45
N ILE A 139 -7.89 -20.66 1.56
CA ILE A 139 -8.54 -20.65 2.89
C ILE A 139 -7.60 -20.04 3.91
N LEU A 140 -7.79 -18.75 4.21
CA LEU A 140 -7.06 -18.03 5.26
C LEU A 140 -5.54 -18.28 5.15
N TYR A 141 -4.91 -18.74 6.22
CA TYR A 141 -3.47 -19.03 6.26
C TYR A 141 -3.14 -20.48 5.92
N ALA A 142 -4.11 -21.28 5.46
CA ALA A 142 -3.89 -22.68 5.13
C ALA A 142 -3.10 -22.78 3.82
N PRO A 143 -2.08 -23.64 3.76
CA PRO A 143 -1.33 -23.87 2.52
C PRO A 143 -2.22 -24.54 1.48
N LEU A 144 -2.08 -24.12 0.23
CA LEU A 144 -2.84 -24.70 -0.88
C LEU A 144 -2.40 -26.15 -1.14
N LYS A 145 -3.22 -27.10 -0.72
CA LYS A 145 -3.04 -28.56 -0.91
C LYS A 145 -4.33 -29.21 -1.38
N ARG A 146 -4.27 -30.47 -1.80
CA ARG A 146 -5.45 -31.26 -2.15
C ARG A 146 -6.25 -31.58 -0.90
N TRP A 147 -7.52 -31.18 -0.88
CA TRP A 147 -8.42 -31.45 0.24
C TRP A 147 -9.89 -31.58 -0.16
N ARG A 148 -10.29 -31.02 -1.30
CA ARG A 148 -11.70 -30.86 -1.67
C ARG A 148 -12.39 -32.19 -1.97
N SER A 149 -11.69 -33.09 -2.64
CA SER A 149 -12.06 -34.48 -2.93
C SER A 149 -12.32 -35.29 -1.67
N VAL A 150 -11.39 -35.27 -0.72
CA VAL A 150 -11.53 -36.00 0.55
C VAL A 150 -12.71 -35.45 1.35
N LEU A 151 -12.86 -34.13 1.40
CA LEU A 151 -14.00 -33.50 2.07
C LEU A 151 -15.31 -33.85 1.36
N TYR A 152 -15.35 -33.80 0.02
CA TYR A 152 -16.50 -34.18 -0.79
C TYR A 152 -16.95 -35.59 -0.46
N GLU A 153 -16.07 -36.57 -0.61
CA GLU A 153 -16.37 -37.99 -0.39
C GLU A 153 -16.83 -38.26 1.04
N ARG A 154 -16.20 -37.59 2.02
CA ARG A 154 -16.52 -37.79 3.43
C ARG A 154 -17.83 -37.13 3.86
N LEU A 155 -18.14 -35.96 3.30
CA LEU A 155 -19.21 -35.09 3.79
C LEU A 155 -20.42 -35.05 2.87
N ILE A 156 -20.38 -35.66 1.67
CA ILE A 156 -21.53 -35.73 0.76
C ILE A 156 -22.83 -36.22 1.42
N PRO A 157 -22.85 -37.12 2.42
CA PRO A 157 -24.09 -37.49 3.10
C PRO A 157 -24.76 -36.34 3.88
N LEU A 158 -24.06 -35.22 4.11
CA LEU A 158 -24.60 -34.02 4.74
C LEU A 158 -25.28 -33.08 3.73
N ARG A 159 -25.12 -33.31 2.42
CA ARG A 159 -25.76 -32.49 1.39
C ARG A 159 -27.27 -32.74 1.42
N ALA A 160 -28.02 -31.67 1.69
CA ALA A 160 -29.47 -31.65 1.74
C ALA A 160 -30.07 -30.99 0.48
N ASP A 161 -31.35 -30.62 0.54
CA ASP A 161 -32.07 -30.09 -0.62
C ASP A 161 -31.85 -28.60 -0.86
N SER A 162 -31.35 -27.89 0.14
CA SER A 162 -31.06 -26.47 0.09
C SER A 162 -29.67 -26.13 0.66
N PRO A 163 -29.10 -24.96 0.29
CA PRO A 163 -27.88 -24.45 0.91
C PRO A 163 -28.00 -24.31 2.43
N ASN A 164 -29.16 -23.84 2.90
CA ASN A 164 -29.42 -23.61 4.32
C ASN A 164 -29.44 -24.91 5.14
N GLU A 165 -30.13 -25.94 4.66
CA GLU A 165 -30.14 -27.24 5.34
C GLU A 165 -28.77 -27.92 5.30
N THR A 166 -28.07 -27.82 4.17
CA THR A 166 -26.71 -28.36 4.03
C THR A 166 -25.75 -27.66 4.99
N ALA A 167 -25.80 -26.32 5.05
CA ALA A 167 -24.97 -25.53 5.94
C ALA A 167 -25.26 -25.83 7.42
N LYS A 168 -26.54 -26.01 7.77
CA LYS A 168 -26.94 -26.44 9.12
C LYS A 168 -26.38 -27.83 9.46
N ALA A 169 -26.52 -28.80 8.56
CA ALA A 169 -26.00 -30.16 8.76
C ALA A 169 -24.47 -30.17 8.93
N VAL A 170 -23.75 -29.36 8.14
CA VAL A 170 -22.30 -29.17 8.30
C VAL A 170 -21.98 -28.55 9.66
N ASN A 171 -22.70 -27.51 10.08
CA ASN A 171 -22.47 -26.85 11.38
C ASN A 171 -22.64 -27.82 12.56
N GLU A 172 -23.71 -28.61 12.54
CA GLU A 172 -23.97 -29.66 13.53
C GLU A 172 -22.90 -30.76 13.50
N TRP A 173 -22.47 -31.17 12.30
CA TRP A 173 -21.41 -32.16 12.15
C TRP A 173 -20.08 -31.66 12.70
N VAL A 174 -19.69 -30.43 12.38
CA VAL A 174 -18.45 -29.79 12.88
C VAL A 174 -18.47 -29.77 14.40
N THR A 175 -19.55 -29.28 15.00
CA THR A 175 -19.71 -29.21 16.46
C THR A 175 -19.54 -30.59 17.11
N LYS A 176 -20.15 -31.62 16.51
CA LYS A 176 -20.15 -32.98 17.07
C LYS A 176 -18.81 -33.69 16.92
N ASN A 177 -18.08 -33.46 15.83
CA ASN A 177 -16.93 -34.28 15.45
C ASN A 177 -15.58 -33.60 15.66
N LEU A 178 -15.53 -32.27 15.75
CA LEU A 178 -14.28 -31.52 15.88
C LEU A 178 -14.12 -30.91 17.27
N LYS A 179 -12.90 -30.96 17.80
CA LYS A 179 -12.53 -30.36 19.08
C LYS A 179 -11.75 -29.06 18.86
N ILE A 180 -12.12 -28.03 19.60
CA ILE A 180 -11.48 -26.71 19.52
C ILE A 180 -10.37 -26.64 20.55
N ASN A 181 -9.17 -26.30 20.11
CA ASN A 181 -8.07 -25.97 21.03
C ASN A 181 -7.93 -24.45 21.11
N LYS A 182 -8.44 -23.85 22.19
CA LYS A 182 -8.39 -22.40 22.44
C LYS A 182 -6.98 -21.88 22.77
N GLU A 183 -6.07 -22.76 23.21
CA GLU A 183 -4.69 -22.41 23.55
C GLU A 183 -3.76 -22.45 22.34
N ARG A 184 -4.19 -23.08 21.25
CA ARG A 184 -3.43 -23.11 20.01
C ARG A 184 -3.59 -21.79 19.27
N ILE A 185 -2.65 -20.89 19.52
CA ILE A 185 -2.46 -19.67 18.74
C ILE A 185 -1.45 -20.01 17.64
N SER A 186 -1.89 -20.04 16.38
CA SER A 186 -1.03 -20.30 15.21
C SER A 186 -0.14 -19.10 14.86
N PHE A 187 0.36 -18.36 15.86
CA PHE A 187 1.20 -17.19 15.62
C PHE A 187 2.57 -17.57 15.02
N CYS A 188 3.07 -18.77 15.32
CA CYS A 188 4.32 -19.31 14.76
C CYS A 188 4.20 -20.79 14.34
N GLY A 189 2.98 -21.31 14.17
CA GLY A 189 2.73 -22.72 13.87
C GLY A 189 1.97 -22.90 12.54
N TRP A 190 2.22 -24.01 11.85
CA TRP A 190 1.54 -24.37 10.61
C TRP A 190 0.00 -24.35 10.77
N PHE A 191 -0.68 -23.54 9.96
CA PHE A 191 -2.14 -23.53 9.89
C PHE A 191 -2.60 -24.78 9.14
N LYS A 192 -3.40 -25.63 9.78
CA LYS A 192 -3.84 -26.90 9.19
C LYS A 192 -4.75 -26.65 7.98
N THR A 193 -4.54 -27.45 6.95
CA THR A 193 -5.49 -27.58 5.84
C THR A 193 -6.81 -28.19 6.32
N PRO A 194 -7.92 -28.01 5.59
CA PRO A 194 -9.20 -28.67 5.93
C PRO A 194 -9.06 -30.20 6.06
N TYR A 195 -8.26 -30.83 5.20
CA TYR A 195 -7.98 -32.26 5.29
C TYR A 195 -7.30 -32.64 6.61
N GLU A 196 -6.32 -31.86 7.08
CA GLU A 196 -5.62 -32.14 8.34
C GLU A 196 -6.52 -31.94 9.57
N VAL A 197 -7.42 -30.94 9.52
CA VAL A 197 -8.45 -30.75 10.56
C VAL A 197 -9.38 -31.96 10.59
N LEU A 198 -9.89 -32.40 9.43
CA LEU A 198 -10.74 -33.58 9.31
C LEU A 198 -10.06 -34.84 9.85
N ARG A 199 -8.80 -35.07 9.45
CA ARG A 199 -8.02 -36.25 9.85
C ARG A 199 -7.70 -36.26 11.34
N SER A 200 -7.35 -35.10 11.91
CA SER A 200 -6.96 -35.01 13.31
C SER A 200 -8.15 -34.88 14.28
N GLY A 201 -9.30 -34.41 13.80
CA GLY A 201 -10.48 -34.17 14.63
C GLY A 201 -10.34 -32.98 15.58
N PHE A 202 -9.32 -32.13 15.40
CA PHE A 202 -9.14 -30.94 16.23
C PHE A 202 -8.42 -29.80 15.50
N GLY A 203 -8.73 -28.56 15.87
CA GLY A 203 -8.12 -27.34 15.33
C GLY A 203 -8.24 -26.15 16.29
N GLY A 204 -7.45 -25.11 16.06
CA GLY A 204 -7.69 -23.79 16.63
C GLY A 204 -8.94 -23.16 16.00
N GLU A 205 -9.44 -22.07 16.57
CA GLU A 205 -10.68 -21.44 16.13
C GLU A 205 -10.68 -21.07 14.64
N GLY A 206 -9.64 -20.38 14.16
CA GLY A 206 -9.49 -20.05 12.74
C GLY A 206 -9.45 -21.28 11.82
N GLU A 207 -8.79 -22.36 12.24
CA GLU A 207 -8.70 -23.61 11.45
C GLU A 207 -10.05 -24.33 11.38
N ILE A 208 -10.86 -24.27 12.44
CA ILE A 208 -12.22 -24.82 12.42
C ILE A 208 -13.13 -24.00 11.50
N LEU A 209 -13.01 -22.67 11.52
CA LEU A 209 -13.74 -21.79 10.60
C LEU A 209 -13.32 -22.06 9.15
N GLY A 210 -12.01 -22.17 8.88
CA GLY A 210 -11.46 -22.54 7.57
C GLY A 210 -11.90 -23.93 7.10
N PHE A 211 -11.89 -24.94 7.99
CA PHE A 211 -12.44 -26.26 7.69
C PHE A 211 -13.93 -26.18 7.32
N THR A 212 -14.71 -25.39 8.07
CA THR A 212 -16.14 -25.24 7.84
C THR A 212 -16.41 -24.64 6.46
N ILE A 213 -15.65 -23.61 6.07
CA ILE A 213 -15.71 -23.05 4.71
C ILE A 213 -15.35 -24.11 3.66
N GLY A 214 -14.24 -24.83 3.84
CA GLY A 214 -13.83 -25.89 2.91
C GLY A 214 -14.87 -27.02 2.79
N ALA A 215 -15.53 -27.39 3.88
CA ALA A 215 -16.61 -28.36 3.89
C ALA A 215 -17.83 -27.87 3.10
N LEU A 216 -18.24 -26.61 3.27
CA LEU A 216 -19.32 -26.00 2.52
C LEU A 216 -18.99 -25.94 1.02
N TRP A 217 -17.78 -25.49 0.67
CA TRP A 217 -17.32 -25.44 -0.72
C TRP A 217 -17.29 -26.82 -1.39
N ALA A 218 -16.78 -27.84 -0.69
CA ALA A 218 -16.81 -29.22 -1.17
C ALA A 218 -18.25 -29.73 -1.40
N LEU A 219 -19.23 -29.21 -0.64
CA LEU A 219 -20.64 -29.55 -0.84
C LEU A 219 -21.37 -28.63 -1.82
N GLY A 220 -20.68 -27.66 -2.43
CA GLY A 220 -21.25 -26.74 -3.41
C GLY A 220 -22.03 -25.59 -2.80
N VAL A 221 -21.87 -25.31 -1.50
CA VAL A 221 -22.48 -24.17 -0.81
C VAL A 221 -21.50 -23.00 -0.83
N ALA A 222 -21.96 -21.84 -1.31
CA ALA A 222 -21.16 -20.62 -1.30
C ALA A 222 -20.96 -20.13 0.14
N ALA A 223 -19.71 -19.95 0.53
CA ALA A 223 -19.32 -19.60 1.90
C ALA A 223 -18.12 -18.64 1.93
N ARG A 224 -18.03 -17.84 3.00
CA ARG A 224 -16.91 -16.91 3.22
C ARG A 224 -16.63 -16.69 4.70
N PHE A 225 -15.45 -16.18 5.01
CA PHE A 225 -15.11 -15.71 6.34
C PHE A 225 -15.67 -14.30 6.56
N HIS A 226 -16.42 -14.11 7.64
CA HIS A 226 -16.78 -12.77 8.10
C HIS A 226 -15.64 -12.20 8.94
N ARG A 227 -15.23 -10.97 8.63
CA ARG A 227 -14.12 -10.25 9.28
C ARG A 227 -14.14 -10.35 10.82
N SER A 228 -15.33 -10.26 11.40
CA SER A 228 -15.53 -10.31 12.85
C SER A 228 -15.52 -11.72 13.47
N GLY A 229 -15.14 -12.76 12.73
CA GLY A 229 -14.77 -14.06 13.28
C GLY A 229 -15.81 -15.17 13.20
N TRP A 230 -16.65 -15.20 12.17
CA TRP A 230 -17.57 -16.32 11.89
C TRP A 230 -17.60 -16.69 10.41
N VAL A 231 -18.29 -17.78 10.07
CA VAL A 231 -18.52 -18.17 8.67
C VAL A 231 -19.85 -17.60 8.22
N GLU A 232 -19.94 -17.11 6.98
CA GLU A 232 -21.22 -16.85 6.33
C GLU A 232 -21.42 -17.84 5.18
N PHE A 233 -22.67 -18.18 4.92
CA PHE A 233 -23.08 -18.94 3.74
C PHE A 233 -24.19 -18.21 2.99
N LEU A 234 -24.23 -18.38 1.67
CA LEU A 234 -25.22 -17.76 0.81
C LEU A 234 -26.46 -18.66 0.69
N SER A 235 -27.58 -18.17 1.18
CA SER A 235 -28.90 -18.80 1.08
C SER A 235 -29.85 -17.90 0.29
N GLY A 236 -30.19 -18.32 -0.93
CA GLY A 236 -30.89 -17.45 -1.87
C GLY A 236 -30.01 -16.23 -2.20
N SER A 237 -30.50 -15.03 -1.90
CA SER A 237 -29.77 -13.77 -2.09
C SER A 237 -29.13 -13.23 -0.81
N GLU A 238 -29.22 -13.94 0.31
CA GLU A 238 -28.76 -13.45 1.61
C GLU A 238 -27.57 -14.24 2.15
N TRP A 239 -26.59 -13.50 2.66
CA TRP A 239 -25.53 -14.06 3.50
C TRP A 239 -26.05 -14.23 4.92
N LEU A 240 -26.02 -15.47 5.41
CA LEU A 240 -26.44 -15.84 6.75
C LEU A 240 -25.24 -16.33 7.55
N PRO A 241 -25.13 -15.97 8.84
CA PRO A 241 -24.02 -16.39 9.67
C PRO A 241 -24.16 -17.85 10.13
N LEU A 242 -23.01 -18.50 10.31
CA LEU A 242 -22.84 -19.86 10.79
C LEU A 242 -21.74 -19.86 11.86
N TYR A 243 -22.07 -20.37 13.04
CA TYR A 243 -21.18 -20.37 14.21
C TYR A 243 -20.88 -21.81 14.66
N PRO A 244 -19.73 -22.39 14.26
CA PRO A 244 -19.33 -23.73 14.72
C PRO A 244 -19.18 -23.83 16.24
N MET A 245 -18.89 -22.71 16.90
CA MET A 245 -18.67 -22.64 18.35
C MET A 245 -19.96 -22.37 19.14
N LYS A 246 -21.05 -22.01 18.45
CA LYS A 246 -22.38 -21.68 18.99
C LYS A 246 -23.46 -22.18 18.02
N PRO A 247 -23.55 -23.50 17.77
CA PRO A 247 -24.40 -24.05 16.71
C PRO A 247 -25.89 -23.70 16.86
N GLU A 248 -26.35 -23.48 18.08
CA GLU A 248 -27.71 -23.03 18.39
C GLU A 248 -28.04 -21.63 17.84
N GLN A 249 -27.02 -20.84 17.49
CA GLN A 249 -27.15 -19.50 16.90
C GLN A 249 -27.08 -19.51 15.37
N PHE A 250 -27.21 -20.67 14.72
CA PHE A 250 -27.19 -20.78 13.26
C PHE A 250 -28.17 -19.80 12.59
N GLY A 251 -27.68 -19.03 11.63
CA GLY A 251 -28.44 -18.01 10.90
C GLY A 251 -28.75 -16.73 11.70
N SER A 252 -28.39 -16.66 12.99
CA SER A 252 -28.69 -15.52 13.85
C SER A 252 -27.74 -14.34 13.58
N LYS A 253 -28.28 -13.28 12.97
CA LYS A 253 -27.61 -11.97 12.81
C LYS A 253 -27.46 -11.21 14.13
N THR A 254 -27.89 -11.79 15.26
CA THR A 254 -27.87 -11.15 16.58
C THR A 254 -27.18 -12.01 17.65
N ALA A 255 -26.44 -13.05 17.24
CA ALA A 255 -25.79 -14.03 18.11
C ALA A 255 -24.74 -13.42 19.07
N THR A 256 -24.16 -12.28 18.69
CA THR A 256 -23.19 -11.49 19.47
C THR A 256 -23.50 -10.01 19.28
N GLU A 257 -23.03 -9.14 20.20
CA GLU A 257 -23.15 -7.68 20.01
C GLU A 257 -22.47 -7.23 18.72
N GLN A 258 -21.31 -7.82 18.40
CA GLN A 258 -20.60 -7.54 17.15
C GLN A 258 -21.42 -7.96 15.92
N ALA A 259 -22.09 -9.11 15.94
CA ALA A 259 -22.98 -9.51 14.84
C ALA A 259 -24.18 -8.55 14.69
N LYS A 260 -24.80 -8.14 15.81
CA LYS A 260 -25.89 -7.13 15.78
C LYS A 260 -25.43 -5.85 15.10
N THR A 261 -24.21 -5.40 15.41
CA THR A 261 -23.61 -4.22 14.80
C THR A 261 -23.34 -4.43 13.32
N ASP A 262 -22.67 -5.52 12.95
CA ASP A 262 -22.19 -5.73 11.58
C ASP A 262 -23.32 -5.99 10.58
N TYR A 263 -24.44 -6.58 11.04
CA TYR A 263 -25.65 -6.77 10.25
C TYR A 263 -26.67 -5.62 10.38
N ALA A 264 -26.39 -4.61 11.19
CA ALA A 264 -27.22 -3.40 11.18
C ALA A 264 -27.05 -2.68 9.84
N LYS A 265 -28.04 -1.86 9.49
CA LYS A 265 -27.94 -1.07 8.25
C LYS A 265 -26.74 -0.10 8.37
N PRO A 266 -25.92 0.00 7.33
CA PRO A 266 -24.71 0.82 7.39
C PRO A 266 -25.06 2.30 7.49
N GLY A 267 -24.13 3.08 8.05
CA GLY A 267 -24.05 4.52 7.82
C GLY A 267 -23.10 4.83 6.68
N LYS A 268 -23.15 6.07 6.19
CA LYS A 268 -22.33 6.55 5.08
C LYS A 268 -21.40 7.65 5.55
N ILE A 269 -20.13 7.60 5.15
CA ILE A 269 -19.16 8.67 5.33
C ILE A 269 -18.82 9.22 3.94
N ILE A 270 -18.96 10.52 3.77
CA ILE A 270 -18.42 11.28 2.64
C ILE A 270 -17.14 11.94 3.13
N LEU A 271 -15.99 11.40 2.71
CA LEU A 271 -14.68 11.93 3.08
C LEU A 271 -14.10 12.73 1.91
N THR A 272 -13.72 13.97 2.16
CA THR A 272 -12.96 14.81 1.24
C THR A 272 -11.57 15.04 1.82
N ILE A 273 -10.51 14.70 1.08
CA ILE A 273 -9.13 14.96 1.47
C ILE A 273 -8.60 16.13 0.64
N THR A 274 -7.95 17.09 1.31
CA THR A 274 -7.31 18.24 0.67
C THR A 274 -5.83 18.33 0.99
N GLN A 275 -5.05 18.82 0.03
CA GLN A 275 -3.63 19.17 0.16
C GLN A 275 -3.40 20.53 -0.49
N LYS A 276 -2.69 21.41 0.21
CA LYS A 276 -2.40 22.81 -0.11
C LYS A 276 -3.68 23.59 -0.44
N GLY A 277 -4.77 23.30 0.27
CA GLY A 277 -6.10 23.88 0.03
C GLY A 277 -6.81 23.41 -1.26
N LEU A 278 -6.25 22.44 -1.98
CA LEU A 278 -6.84 21.84 -3.18
C LEU A 278 -7.29 20.39 -2.91
N PRO A 279 -8.23 19.83 -3.68
CA PRO A 279 -8.54 18.41 -3.62
C PRO A 279 -7.30 17.54 -3.83
N ALA A 280 -7.12 16.53 -2.97
CA ALA A 280 -5.98 15.61 -3.03
C ALA A 280 -6.19 14.56 -4.13
N LYS A 281 -6.16 14.99 -5.39
CA LYS A 281 -6.31 14.12 -6.57
C LYS A 281 -5.23 13.04 -6.57
N GLY A 282 -5.64 11.78 -6.74
CA GLY A 282 -4.72 10.64 -6.79
C GLY A 282 -4.14 10.25 -5.43
N PHE A 283 -4.69 10.74 -4.32
CA PHE A 283 -4.24 10.35 -2.99
C PHE A 283 -4.86 9.03 -2.55
N ASP A 284 -4.07 8.15 -1.93
CA ASP A 284 -4.50 6.81 -1.47
C ASP A 284 -3.96 6.45 -0.08
N SER A 285 -3.20 7.34 0.56
CA SER A 285 -2.50 7.05 1.80
C SER A 285 -3.37 7.31 3.05
N PHE A 286 -4.52 6.64 3.12
CA PHE A 286 -5.44 6.69 4.26
C PHE A 286 -6.19 5.37 4.47
N SER A 287 -6.69 5.15 5.68
CA SER A 287 -7.45 3.95 6.05
C SER A 287 -8.33 4.22 7.26
N ILE A 288 -9.36 3.39 7.43
CA ILE A 288 -10.29 3.45 8.56
C ILE A 288 -10.16 2.15 9.34
N HIS A 289 -10.02 2.29 10.65
CA HIS A 289 -9.74 1.19 11.55
C HIS A 289 -10.79 1.09 12.65
N LYS A 290 -10.99 -0.11 13.20
CA LYS A 290 -11.75 -0.32 14.43
C LYS A 290 -10.80 -0.88 15.50
N VAL A 291 -10.97 -0.44 16.74
CA VAL A 291 -10.19 -1.00 17.86
C VAL A 291 -10.83 -2.32 18.28
N THR A 292 -10.05 -3.39 18.20
CA THR A 292 -10.46 -4.73 18.67
C THR A 292 -10.55 -4.77 20.19
N GLU A 293 -11.25 -5.76 20.74
CA GLU A 293 -11.34 -5.98 22.20
C GLU A 293 -9.96 -6.15 22.87
N LYS A 294 -8.94 -6.55 22.10
CA LYS A 294 -7.56 -6.73 22.56
C LYS A 294 -6.71 -5.46 22.44
N GLY A 295 -7.28 -4.35 21.97
CA GLY A 295 -6.60 -3.06 21.82
C GLY A 295 -5.78 -2.89 20.53
N TYR A 296 -5.91 -3.81 19.56
CA TYR A 296 -5.27 -3.66 18.24
C TYR A 296 -6.19 -2.88 17.28
N PHE A 297 -5.58 -2.18 16.31
CA PHE A 297 -6.30 -1.63 15.16
C PHE A 297 -6.53 -2.71 14.10
N ASP A 298 -7.79 -2.94 13.73
CA ASP A 298 -8.19 -3.73 12.57
C ASP A 298 -8.58 -2.81 11.43
N ASP A 299 -7.95 -2.96 10.26
CA ASP A 299 -8.18 -2.14 9.07
C ASP A 299 -9.49 -2.54 8.40
N VAL A 300 -10.57 -1.80 8.69
CA VAL A 300 -11.92 -2.12 8.19
C VAL A 300 -12.17 -1.63 6.78
N TRP A 301 -11.40 -0.62 6.33
CA TRP A 301 -11.55 -0.04 5.01
C TRP A 301 -10.29 0.72 4.61
N HIS A 302 -9.81 0.47 3.39
CA HIS A 302 -8.77 1.23 2.72
C HIS A 302 -9.19 1.50 1.27
N PRO A 303 -8.63 2.54 0.61
CA PRO A 303 -8.94 2.80 -0.78
C PRO A 303 -8.44 1.64 -1.66
N ASN A 304 -9.29 1.17 -2.57
CA ASN A 304 -8.92 0.19 -3.60
C ASN A 304 -8.31 0.85 -4.84
N ALA A 305 -8.43 2.17 -4.94
CA ALA A 305 -7.87 3.00 -5.99
C ALA A 305 -7.63 4.42 -5.44
N PRO A 306 -6.70 5.17 -6.03
CA PRO A 306 -6.49 6.57 -5.65
C PRO A 306 -7.75 7.44 -5.80
N LEU A 307 -7.85 8.47 -4.97
CA LEU A 307 -8.96 9.43 -5.01
C LEU A 307 -9.08 10.12 -6.38
N GLY A 308 -10.33 10.41 -6.78
CA GLY A 308 -10.63 11.15 -8.01
C GLY A 308 -10.23 12.62 -7.94
N ASP A 309 -10.58 13.35 -9.00
CA ASP A 309 -10.23 14.77 -9.19
C ASP A 309 -10.80 15.70 -8.11
N ASP A 310 -11.89 15.30 -7.46
CA ASP A 310 -12.55 16.02 -6.37
C ASP A 310 -12.01 15.65 -4.98
N GLY A 311 -11.04 14.73 -4.89
CA GLY A 311 -10.45 14.29 -3.63
C GLY A 311 -11.45 13.62 -2.69
N LYS A 312 -12.56 13.09 -3.21
CA LYS A 312 -13.68 12.59 -2.42
C LYS A 312 -13.85 11.07 -2.54
N VAL A 313 -14.27 10.44 -1.45
CA VAL A 313 -14.71 9.04 -1.43
C VAL A 313 -15.95 8.86 -0.57
N GLU A 314 -16.81 7.93 -0.98
CA GLU A 314 -17.98 7.50 -0.23
C GLU A 314 -17.72 6.12 0.37
N ILE A 315 -17.96 5.99 1.68
CA ILE A 315 -17.63 4.80 2.45
C ILE A 315 -18.87 4.39 3.23
N GLU A 316 -19.25 3.12 3.13
CA GLU A 316 -20.33 2.55 3.94
C GLU A 316 -19.73 1.64 5.01
N LEU A 317 -20.09 1.88 6.27
CA LEU A 317 -19.62 1.10 7.42
C LEU A 317 -20.79 0.78 8.35
N PRO A 318 -20.75 -0.37 9.05
CA PRO A 318 -21.68 -0.64 10.15
C PRO A 318 -21.63 0.46 11.22
N PRO A 319 -22.71 0.67 12.00
CA PRO A 319 -22.71 1.64 13.08
C PRO A 319 -21.61 1.35 14.10
N GLY A 320 -20.87 2.36 14.55
CA GLY A 320 -19.76 2.14 15.48
C GLY A 320 -18.79 3.30 15.57
N GLU A 321 -17.76 3.10 16.39
CA GLU A 321 -16.64 4.03 16.52
C GLU A 321 -15.45 3.52 15.70
N TYR A 322 -14.84 4.43 14.93
CA TYR A 322 -13.77 4.13 13.99
C TYR A 322 -12.65 5.17 14.08
N HIS A 323 -11.46 4.79 13.63
CA HIS A 323 -10.27 5.63 13.60
C HIS A 323 -9.88 5.85 12.15
N LEU A 324 -9.99 7.09 11.68
CA LEU A 324 -9.45 7.50 10.39
C LEU A 324 -7.97 7.89 10.57
N PHE A 325 -7.11 7.21 9.84
CA PHE A 325 -5.72 7.58 9.68
C PHE A 325 -5.48 8.04 8.25
N ALA A 326 -4.76 9.14 8.09
CA ALA A 326 -4.30 9.61 6.79
C ALA A 326 -2.88 10.15 6.93
N GLY A 327 -2.02 9.87 5.97
CA GLY A 327 -0.60 10.19 6.04
C GLY A 327 -0.13 10.99 4.85
N THR A 328 0.70 12.01 5.09
CA THR A 328 1.51 12.65 4.05
C THR A 328 2.96 12.69 4.49
N ARG A 329 3.86 13.11 3.60
CA ARG A 329 5.26 13.35 3.95
C ARG A 329 5.64 14.78 3.63
N ASN A 330 6.50 15.37 4.47
CA ASN A 330 7.12 16.64 4.14
C ASN A 330 8.20 16.45 3.04
N ALA A 331 8.86 17.53 2.64
CA ALA A 331 9.89 17.49 1.61
C ALA A 331 11.16 16.69 2.00
N ASN A 332 11.36 16.41 3.30
CA ASN A 332 12.44 15.55 3.81
C ASN A 332 12.07 14.06 3.81
N GLY A 333 10.79 13.74 3.54
CA GLY A 333 10.27 12.40 3.69
C GLY A 333 9.78 12.07 5.10
N ASP A 334 9.77 13.01 6.06
CA ASP A 334 9.23 12.76 7.40
C ASP A 334 7.71 12.59 7.32
N PRO A 335 7.14 11.56 8.00
CA PRO A 335 5.71 11.30 7.96
C PRO A 335 4.94 12.26 8.86
N TYR A 336 3.88 12.86 8.31
CA TYR A 336 2.82 13.53 9.06
C TYR A 336 1.57 12.65 9.04
N ILE A 337 1.07 12.32 10.22
CA ILE A 337 -0.07 11.42 10.40
C ILE A 337 -1.23 12.21 10.99
N PHE A 338 -2.31 12.30 10.23
CA PHE A 338 -3.61 12.73 10.72
C PHE A 338 -4.34 11.55 11.35
N HIS A 339 -4.89 11.76 12.55
CA HIS A 339 -5.74 10.78 13.23
C HIS A 339 -7.01 11.45 13.73
N LYS A 340 -8.17 10.86 13.42
CA LYS A 340 -9.47 11.31 13.93
C LYS A 340 -10.37 10.12 14.27
N ILE A 341 -11.05 10.21 15.42
CA ILE A 341 -12.10 9.27 15.80
C ILE A 341 -13.42 9.72 15.16
N LEU A 342 -14.11 8.78 14.52
CA LEU A 342 -15.37 8.94 13.81
C LEU A 342 -16.43 8.05 14.44
N LYS A 343 -17.65 8.56 14.53
CA LYS A 343 -18.81 7.76 14.93
C LYS A 343 -19.75 7.64 13.75
N VAL A 344 -20.04 6.40 13.36
CA VAL A 344 -20.99 6.07 12.30
C VAL A 344 -22.31 5.62 12.94
N GLU A 345 -23.40 6.21 12.48
CA GLU A 345 -24.76 5.86 12.91
C GLU A 345 -25.52 5.20 11.75
N SER A 346 -26.40 4.25 12.07
CA SER A 346 -27.20 3.50 11.10
C SER A 346 -28.01 4.45 10.21
N GLU A 347 -27.97 4.23 8.89
CA GLU A 347 -28.73 4.99 7.88
C GLU A 347 -28.46 6.51 7.87
N ARG A 348 -27.40 6.97 8.54
CA ARG A 348 -27.00 8.38 8.59
C ARG A 348 -25.81 8.63 7.67
N THR A 349 -25.79 9.80 7.02
CA THR A 349 -24.64 10.25 6.23
C THR A 349 -23.87 11.33 6.99
N GLU A 350 -22.58 11.10 7.20
CA GLU A 350 -21.64 12.06 7.77
C GLU A 350 -20.73 12.60 6.68
N THR A 351 -20.40 13.89 6.73
CA THR A 351 -19.46 14.52 5.79
C THR A 351 -18.25 15.06 6.55
N LEU A 352 -17.06 14.73 6.08
CA LEU A 352 -15.81 15.10 6.71
C LEU A 352 -14.81 15.62 5.67
N THR A 353 -14.24 16.79 5.93
CA THR A 353 -13.08 17.30 5.19
C THR A 353 -11.82 17.15 6.04
N VAL A 354 -10.78 16.53 5.49
CA VAL A 354 -9.46 16.36 6.10
C VAL A 354 -8.44 17.13 5.27
N ALA A 355 -7.88 18.19 5.86
CA ALA A 355 -6.74 18.88 5.29
C ALA A 355 -5.45 18.19 5.76
N LEU A 356 -4.67 17.66 4.82
CA LEU A 356 -3.35 17.05 5.06
C LEU A 356 -2.21 18.05 4.85
N ASP A 357 -2.47 19.31 5.19
CA ASP A 357 -1.47 20.35 5.21
C ASP A 357 -0.75 20.32 6.55
N ILE A 358 0.57 20.13 6.52
CA ILE A 358 1.40 20.29 7.73
C ILE A 358 1.51 21.80 7.97
N PRO A 359 0.93 22.35 9.04
CA PRO A 359 0.97 23.80 9.28
C PRO A 359 2.42 24.28 9.39
N TYR A 360 2.84 25.27 8.59
CA TYR A 360 4.24 25.72 8.54
C TYR A 360 4.78 26.21 9.90
N GLU A 361 3.88 26.63 10.79
CA GLU A 361 4.18 27.05 12.15
C GLU A 361 4.64 25.88 13.04
N GLU A 362 4.19 24.66 12.73
CA GLU A 362 4.55 23.44 13.47
C GLU A 362 5.88 22.84 13.02
N TRP A 363 6.39 23.24 11.85
CA TRP A 363 7.65 22.73 11.31
C TRP A 363 8.86 23.20 12.14
N THR A 364 9.76 22.29 12.44
CA THR A 364 11.08 22.52 13.02
C THR A 364 12.08 23.02 11.98
N GLU A 365 13.20 23.59 12.43
CA GLU A 365 14.29 24.03 11.53
C GLU A 365 14.83 22.87 10.66
N ALA A 366 14.79 21.63 11.17
CA ALA A 366 15.16 20.46 10.39
C ALA A 366 14.19 20.19 9.25
N GLU A 367 12.90 20.47 9.43
CA GLU A 367 11.84 20.23 8.44
C GLU A 367 11.83 21.28 7.32
N TRP A 368 12.30 22.50 7.59
CA TRP A 368 12.43 23.57 6.59
C TRP A 368 13.63 23.40 5.65
N CYS A 369 14.62 22.62 6.07
CA CYS A 369 15.92 22.55 5.44
C CYS A 369 16.16 21.16 4.85
N VAL A 370 15.72 20.94 3.60
CA VAL A 370 15.82 19.63 2.94
C VAL A 370 17.24 19.14 2.71
N ARG A 371 18.20 20.05 2.77
CA ARG A 371 19.63 19.80 2.63
C ARG A 371 20.38 20.72 3.55
N LYS A 372 21.46 20.21 4.14
CA LYS A 372 22.37 20.99 4.97
C LYS A 372 23.70 21.15 4.26
N TYR A 373 24.28 22.34 4.34
CA TYR A 373 25.69 22.50 4.03
C TYR A 373 26.51 21.98 5.20
N GLN A 374 27.51 21.13 4.91
CA GLN A 374 28.60 20.88 5.86
C GLN A 374 29.48 22.13 5.99
N GLU A 375 29.78 22.76 4.85
CA GLU A 375 30.45 24.06 4.75
C GLU A 375 29.81 24.87 3.62
N ILE A 376 29.61 26.16 3.84
CA ILE A 376 29.10 27.08 2.81
C ILE A 376 30.18 27.24 1.73
N PRO A 377 29.87 26.95 0.44
CA PRO A 377 30.87 26.95 -0.60
C PRO A 377 31.35 28.37 -0.90
N SER A 378 32.66 28.54 -1.07
CA SER A 378 33.22 29.79 -1.57
C SER A 378 33.26 29.74 -3.09
N VAL A 379 32.28 30.39 -3.71
CA VAL A 379 32.12 30.48 -5.17
C VAL A 379 31.97 31.95 -5.52
N GLU A 380 32.70 32.38 -6.55
CA GLU A 380 32.50 33.69 -7.15
C GLU A 380 31.31 33.61 -8.12
N LEU A 381 30.32 34.46 -7.89
CA LEU A 381 29.17 34.67 -8.73
C LEU A 381 29.30 36.03 -9.40
N GLU A 382 28.96 36.13 -10.68
CA GLU A 382 29.08 37.38 -11.44
C GLU A 382 27.69 37.88 -11.79
N THR A 383 27.45 39.20 -11.73
CA THR A 383 26.20 39.77 -12.22
C THR A 383 26.03 39.55 -13.71
N ALA A 384 24.79 39.46 -14.17
CA ALA A 384 24.50 39.25 -15.60
C ALA A 384 25.10 40.34 -16.51
N ASP A 385 25.28 41.57 -16.00
CA ASP A 385 25.97 42.68 -16.69
C ASP A 385 27.50 42.64 -16.59
N MET A 386 28.07 41.68 -15.85
CA MET A 386 29.51 41.52 -15.57
C MET A 386 30.15 42.71 -14.81
N GLU A 387 29.36 43.58 -14.19
CA GLU A 387 29.87 44.75 -13.46
C GLU A 387 30.33 44.41 -12.04
N MET A 388 29.75 43.39 -11.41
CA MET A 388 30.03 43.02 -10.02
C MET A 388 30.30 41.53 -9.87
N LYS A 389 31.20 41.22 -8.92
CA LYS A 389 31.46 39.85 -8.46
C LYS A 389 31.10 39.73 -6.99
N PHE A 390 30.46 38.61 -6.63
CA PHE A 390 30.01 38.29 -5.29
C PHE A 390 30.64 36.97 -4.86
N ASN A 391 31.34 36.95 -3.73
CA ASN A 391 31.70 35.68 -3.10
C ASN A 391 30.52 35.18 -2.28
N PHE A 392 29.96 34.02 -2.62
CA PHE A 392 28.77 33.50 -1.96
C PHE A 392 28.94 33.33 -0.44
N LYS A 393 30.11 32.86 0.00
CA LYS A 393 30.41 32.63 1.42
C LYS A 393 30.50 33.94 2.21
N GLU A 394 30.93 35.02 1.56
CA GLU A 394 31.00 36.35 2.16
C GLU A 394 29.62 36.98 2.23
N ALA A 395 28.83 36.91 1.15
CA ALA A 395 27.45 37.39 1.14
C ALA A 395 26.60 36.78 2.27
N VAL A 396 26.71 35.46 2.52
CA VAL A 396 25.99 34.82 3.64
C VAL A 396 26.41 35.37 5.01
N LYS A 397 27.65 35.87 5.17
CA LYS A 397 28.14 36.43 6.43
C LYS A 397 27.80 37.91 6.60
N GLU A 398 27.77 38.67 5.51
CA GLU A 398 27.59 40.13 5.52
C GLU A 398 26.15 40.54 5.81
N HIS A 399 25.18 39.76 5.32
CA HIS A 399 23.76 40.06 5.47
C HIS A 399 23.14 39.31 6.67
N LYS A 400 22.31 39.98 7.47
CA LYS A 400 21.61 39.32 8.59
C LYS A 400 20.52 38.39 8.07
N SER A 401 19.94 38.70 6.91
CA SER A 401 19.04 37.81 6.20
C SER A 401 19.28 37.85 4.69
N LEU A 402 19.39 36.68 4.07
CA LEU A 402 19.74 36.55 2.66
C LEU A 402 18.83 35.50 2.01
N LEU A 403 18.12 35.89 0.96
CA LEU A 403 17.34 34.97 0.12
C LEU A 403 18.15 34.63 -1.13
N VAL A 404 18.30 33.35 -1.43
CA VAL A 404 19.03 32.86 -2.60
C VAL A 404 18.12 31.94 -3.39
N VAL A 405 17.96 32.21 -4.69
CA VAL A 405 17.09 31.42 -5.56
C VAL A 405 17.89 30.93 -6.77
N PHE A 406 18.13 29.63 -6.86
CA PHE A 406 18.71 29.04 -8.07
C PHE A 406 17.60 28.70 -9.06
N PHE A 407 17.76 29.10 -10.32
CA PHE A 407 16.72 28.91 -11.33
C PHE A 407 17.26 28.75 -12.75
N ARG A 408 16.39 28.21 -13.61
CA ARG A 408 16.51 28.15 -15.07
C ARG A 408 15.19 28.56 -15.68
N LEU A 409 15.21 29.35 -16.74
CA LEU A 409 13.98 29.90 -17.32
C LEU A 409 13.33 28.92 -18.30
N GLU A 410 14.01 27.85 -18.66
CA GLU A 410 13.42 26.73 -19.40
C GLU A 410 12.45 25.90 -18.54
N ASP A 411 12.55 26.02 -17.21
CA ASP A 411 11.66 25.36 -16.27
C ASP A 411 10.47 26.26 -15.93
N GLU A 412 9.28 25.80 -16.30
CA GLU A 412 8.01 26.50 -16.07
C GLU A 412 7.77 26.90 -14.59
N PRO A 413 8.09 26.07 -13.59
CA PRO A 413 8.03 26.47 -12.18
C PRO A 413 8.85 27.71 -11.84
N CYS A 414 10.03 27.87 -12.42
CA CYS A 414 10.91 29.01 -12.17
C CYS A 414 10.29 30.31 -12.71
N GLN A 415 9.70 30.27 -13.90
CA GLN A 415 9.05 31.45 -14.49
C GLN A 415 7.94 32.01 -13.60
N ARG A 416 7.20 31.13 -12.90
CA ARG A 416 6.14 31.53 -11.96
C ARG A 416 6.67 31.97 -10.59
N MET A 417 7.64 31.24 -10.04
CA MET A 417 8.07 31.44 -8.65
C MET A 417 9.10 32.55 -8.47
N VAL A 418 10.02 32.74 -9.42
CA VAL A 418 11.11 33.74 -9.27
C VAL A 418 10.57 35.15 -9.03
N PRO A 419 9.53 35.64 -9.77
CA PRO A 419 8.92 36.95 -9.46
C PRO A 419 8.35 37.05 -8.04
N ILE A 420 7.66 35.99 -7.58
CA ILE A 420 7.07 35.94 -6.24
C ILE A 420 8.16 35.98 -5.16
N LEU A 421 9.23 35.21 -5.36
CA LEU A 421 10.36 35.13 -4.42
C LEU A 421 11.15 36.45 -4.37
N ALA A 422 11.34 37.12 -5.49
CA ALA A 422 12.03 38.40 -5.52
C ALA A 422 11.21 39.51 -4.86
N GLU A 423 9.90 39.58 -5.12
CA GLU A 423 9.01 40.52 -4.43
C GLU A 423 8.97 40.26 -2.92
N PHE A 424 8.97 38.99 -2.51
CA PHE A 424 9.12 38.62 -1.10
C PHE A 424 10.45 39.11 -0.54
N GLY A 425 11.54 38.87 -1.28
CA GLY A 425 12.89 39.22 -0.90
C GLY A 425 13.06 40.71 -0.61
N GLU A 426 12.62 41.56 -1.55
CA GLU A 426 12.68 43.02 -1.48
C GLU A 426 12.01 43.60 -0.21
N LYS A 427 10.99 42.92 0.31
CA LYS A 427 10.19 43.39 1.46
C LYS A 427 10.62 42.80 2.80
N ASN A 428 11.27 41.63 2.81
CA ASN A 428 11.37 40.81 4.02
C ASN A 428 12.79 40.39 4.41
N VAL A 429 13.77 40.54 3.52
CA VAL A 429 15.18 40.20 3.82
C VAL A 429 16.11 41.35 3.48
N ASP A 430 17.35 41.31 3.98
CA ASP A 430 18.33 42.37 3.74
C ASP A 430 18.85 42.35 2.30
N GLU A 431 18.97 41.16 1.71
CA GLU A 431 19.49 40.98 0.35
C GLU A 431 18.88 39.75 -0.35
N THR A 432 18.69 39.86 -1.67
CA THR A 432 18.14 38.79 -2.52
C THR A 432 19.01 38.52 -3.75
N LEU A 433 19.50 37.29 -3.85
CA LEU A 433 20.32 36.80 -4.94
C LEU A 433 19.53 35.82 -5.82
N LEU A 434 19.28 36.21 -7.06
CA LEU A 434 18.67 35.34 -8.07
C LEU A 434 19.80 34.75 -8.91
N VAL A 435 20.12 33.47 -8.70
CA VAL A 435 21.27 32.80 -9.30
C VAL A 435 20.81 31.97 -10.50
N TYR A 436 21.03 32.48 -11.70
CA TYR A 436 20.75 31.80 -12.95
C TYR A 436 21.84 30.76 -13.25
N ILE A 437 21.42 29.52 -13.49
CA ILE A 437 22.33 28.40 -13.77
C ILE A 437 22.66 28.37 -15.26
N GLY A 438 23.89 28.74 -15.60
CA GLY A 438 24.39 28.77 -16.97
C GLY A 438 25.04 30.10 -17.35
N ALA A 439 25.19 30.30 -18.65
CA ALA A 439 25.70 31.55 -19.22
C ALA A 439 24.55 32.47 -19.61
N ARG A 440 24.82 33.78 -19.70
CA ARG A 440 23.86 34.76 -20.18
C ARG A 440 23.41 34.44 -21.60
N ASP A 441 22.11 34.34 -21.81
CA ASP A 441 21.48 34.03 -23.08
C ASP A 441 20.31 34.99 -23.41
N ASP A 442 19.68 34.79 -24.57
CA ASP A 442 18.56 35.62 -25.01
C ASP A 442 17.31 35.47 -24.12
N ILE A 443 17.13 34.31 -23.48
CA ILE A 443 16.00 34.04 -22.60
C ILE A 443 16.15 34.86 -21.32
N LEU A 444 17.33 34.82 -20.71
CA LEU A 444 17.68 35.61 -19.53
C LEU A 444 17.62 37.11 -19.82
N ASN A 445 18.11 37.56 -20.98
CA ASN A 445 18.03 38.98 -21.37
C ASN A 445 16.58 39.48 -21.43
N LYS A 446 15.68 38.70 -22.05
CA LYS A 446 14.25 39.05 -22.10
C LYS A 446 13.64 39.08 -20.71
N PHE A 447 14.00 38.11 -19.87
CA PHE A 447 13.55 38.07 -18.49
C PHE A 447 13.99 39.33 -17.73
N ILE A 448 15.28 39.68 -17.76
CA ILE A 448 15.83 40.87 -17.10
C ILE A 448 15.08 42.14 -17.52
N VAL A 449 14.81 42.33 -18.82
CA VAL A 449 14.07 43.50 -19.32
C VAL A 449 12.65 43.55 -18.80
N SER A 450 11.99 42.39 -18.64
CA SER A 450 10.62 42.30 -18.11
C SER A 450 10.54 42.29 -16.57
N PHE A 451 11.68 42.14 -15.90
CA PHE A 451 11.76 41.91 -14.47
C PHE A 451 11.95 43.22 -13.72
N THR A 452 10.99 43.57 -12.88
CA THR A 452 10.94 44.89 -12.23
C THR A 452 11.34 44.88 -10.75
N ALA A 453 11.61 43.72 -10.16
CA ALA A 453 11.97 43.62 -8.74
C ALA A 453 13.45 43.97 -8.51
N HIS A 454 13.73 44.63 -7.38
CA HIS A 454 15.10 44.95 -7.00
C HIS A 454 15.81 43.71 -6.42
N ALA A 455 16.46 42.94 -7.29
CA ALA A 455 17.28 41.80 -6.90
C ALA A 455 18.51 41.66 -7.79
N HIS A 456 19.63 41.17 -7.24
CA HIS A 456 20.82 40.87 -8.01
C HIS A 456 20.63 39.58 -8.81
N ILE A 457 20.68 39.67 -10.14
CA ILE A 457 20.69 38.51 -11.03
C ILE A 457 22.15 38.11 -11.30
N LEU A 458 22.52 36.96 -10.75
CA LEU A 458 23.87 36.41 -10.80
C LEU A 458 23.94 35.18 -11.70
N LEU A 459 25.12 34.89 -12.24
CA LEU A 459 25.40 33.71 -13.05
C LEU A 459 26.23 32.72 -12.25
N VAL A 460 25.89 31.43 -12.39
CA VAL A 460 26.70 30.31 -11.87
C VAL A 460 26.92 29.28 -12.97
N LYS A 461 28.13 28.72 -13.04
CA LYS A 461 28.43 27.61 -13.96
C LYS A 461 27.65 26.36 -13.55
N GLU A 462 27.21 25.55 -14.52
CA GLU A 462 26.50 24.31 -14.23
C GLU A 462 27.32 23.35 -13.35
N GLU A 463 28.63 23.27 -13.58
CA GLU A 463 29.56 22.48 -12.76
C GLU A 463 29.57 22.95 -11.30
N ASP A 464 29.63 24.26 -11.05
CA ASP A 464 29.63 24.80 -9.70
C ASP A 464 28.26 24.61 -9.02
N ALA A 465 27.16 24.79 -9.77
CA ALA A 465 25.80 24.52 -9.29
C ALA A 465 25.64 23.04 -8.86
N ARG A 466 26.17 22.10 -9.65
CA ARG A 466 26.12 20.67 -9.34
C ARG A 466 27.07 20.28 -8.21
N ASP A 467 28.33 20.67 -8.31
CA ASP A 467 29.41 20.07 -7.51
C ASP A 467 29.70 20.85 -6.22
N LYS A 468 29.45 22.17 -6.21
CA LYS A 468 29.70 23.03 -5.03
C LYS A 468 28.42 23.39 -4.29
N PHE A 469 27.37 23.74 -5.01
CA PHE A 469 26.05 23.99 -4.42
C PHE A 469 25.22 22.72 -4.24
N LEU A 470 25.69 21.57 -4.73
CA LEU A 470 25.06 20.26 -4.54
C LEU A 470 23.59 20.25 -4.98
N LEU A 471 23.26 20.99 -6.04
CA LEU A 471 21.91 21.03 -6.58
C LEU A 471 21.56 19.66 -7.20
N PRO A 472 20.31 19.16 -7.03
CA PRO A 472 19.89 17.88 -7.61
C PRO A 472 20.10 17.87 -9.13
N TYR A 473 20.84 16.90 -9.64
CA TYR A 473 21.17 16.77 -11.06
C TYR A 473 21.04 15.31 -11.50
N THR A 474 20.41 15.07 -12.65
CA THR A 474 20.29 13.74 -13.25
C THR A 474 21.30 13.59 -14.38
N GLU A 475 22.30 12.73 -14.20
CA GLU A 475 23.37 12.51 -15.19
C GLU A 475 22.84 11.95 -16.53
N THR A 476 21.81 11.11 -16.51
CA THR A 476 21.25 10.51 -17.72
C THR A 476 20.52 11.50 -18.61
N THR A 477 19.77 12.44 -18.02
CA THR A 477 19.03 13.48 -18.75
C THR A 477 19.78 14.79 -18.86
N LYS A 478 20.91 14.93 -18.15
CA LYS A 478 21.73 16.15 -18.04
C LYS A 478 20.93 17.37 -17.62
N ARG A 479 20.05 17.20 -16.63
CA ARG A 479 19.15 18.26 -16.14
C ARG A 479 19.20 18.39 -14.63
N PHE A 480 19.08 19.63 -14.16
CA PHE A 480 18.80 19.90 -12.76
C PHE A 480 17.35 19.52 -12.46
N ASN A 481 17.12 18.90 -11.30
CA ASN A 481 15.79 18.51 -10.85
C ASN A 481 15.28 19.49 -9.80
N ASN A 482 13.94 19.59 -9.69
CA ASN A 482 13.26 20.35 -8.64
C ASN A 482 13.72 21.83 -8.58
N LEU A 483 13.85 22.50 -9.73
CA LEU A 483 14.02 23.95 -9.77
C LEU A 483 12.65 24.66 -9.62
N PRO A 484 12.59 25.87 -9.04
CA PRO A 484 13.71 26.60 -8.43
C PRO A 484 14.15 25.99 -7.09
N GLN A 485 15.37 26.30 -6.67
CA GLN A 485 15.87 25.95 -5.33
C GLN A 485 15.91 27.23 -4.50
N THR A 486 15.12 27.27 -3.44
CA THR A 486 14.93 28.47 -2.60
C THR A 486 15.65 28.27 -1.28
N LEU A 487 16.66 29.09 -1.01
CA LEU A 487 17.44 29.06 0.22
C LEU A 487 17.25 30.35 1.01
N LEU A 488 16.97 30.24 2.30
CA LEU A 488 16.88 31.39 3.20
C LEU A 488 17.95 31.26 4.29
N PHE A 489 18.85 32.24 4.35
CA PHE A 489 19.82 32.37 5.41
C PHE A 489 19.41 33.45 6.41
N LYS A 490 19.75 33.24 7.67
CA LYS A 490 19.62 34.23 8.74
C LYS A 490 20.80 34.11 9.70
N ASP A 491 21.46 35.23 9.98
CA ASP A 491 22.64 35.31 10.84
C ASP A 491 23.73 34.27 10.45
N GLY A 492 23.99 34.14 9.15
CA GLY A 492 24.98 33.21 8.58
C GLY A 492 24.59 31.72 8.61
N LYS A 493 23.38 31.37 9.09
CA LYS A 493 22.88 29.98 9.11
C LYS A 493 21.80 29.79 8.05
N LEU A 494 21.83 28.63 7.40
CA LEU A 494 20.77 28.20 6.49
C LEU A 494 19.55 27.75 7.30
N LEU A 495 18.41 28.44 7.13
CA LEU A 495 17.15 28.12 7.79
C LEU A 495 16.20 27.32 6.90
N VAL A 496 16.09 27.71 5.63
CA VAL A 496 15.20 27.07 4.67
C VAL A 496 16.03 26.63 3.48
N TRP A 497 15.81 25.40 3.03
CA TRP A 497 16.18 24.97 1.70
C TRP A 497 14.97 24.21 1.16
N GLN A 498 14.22 24.84 0.25
CA GLN A 498 13.08 24.25 -0.41
C GLN A 498 13.42 23.96 -1.87
N GLN A 499 12.89 22.85 -2.40
CA GLN A 499 13.12 22.43 -3.78
C GLN A 499 11.81 22.41 -4.56
N GLY A 500 11.83 22.97 -5.77
CA GLY A 500 10.76 22.84 -6.75
C GLY A 500 9.58 23.77 -6.50
N PHE A 501 8.45 23.42 -7.11
CA PHE A 501 7.29 24.29 -7.16
C PHE A 501 6.49 24.35 -5.85
N ASP A 502 6.32 25.55 -5.27
CA ASP A 502 5.41 25.77 -4.14
C ASP A 502 4.78 27.17 -4.15
N MET A 503 3.49 27.27 -4.46
CA MET A 503 2.76 28.54 -4.46
C MET A 503 2.58 29.15 -3.08
N ASN A 504 2.79 28.38 -2.00
CA ASN A 504 2.72 28.88 -0.63
C ASN A 504 4.12 29.15 -0.04
N ILE A 505 5.18 29.21 -0.86
CA ILE A 505 6.56 29.39 -0.40
C ILE A 505 6.77 30.62 0.47
N THR A 506 6.05 31.72 0.20
CA THR A 506 6.17 32.95 0.99
C THR A 506 5.72 32.75 2.44
N LYS A 507 4.67 31.97 2.67
CA LYS A 507 4.22 31.62 4.04
C LYS A 507 5.28 30.82 4.80
N LEU A 508 5.94 29.89 4.12
CA LEU A 508 7.05 29.12 4.69
C LEU A 508 8.21 30.05 5.08
N LEU A 509 8.61 30.95 4.19
CA LEU A 509 9.69 31.90 4.43
C LEU A 509 9.35 32.88 5.57
N GLU A 510 8.12 33.39 5.63
CA GLU A 510 7.65 34.23 6.74
C GLU A 510 7.70 33.49 8.08
N ALA A 511 7.21 32.24 8.12
CA ALA A 511 7.25 31.42 9.33
C ALA A 511 8.69 31.21 9.80
N ALA A 512 9.61 30.94 8.87
CA ALA A 512 11.04 30.79 9.15
C ALA A 512 11.68 32.07 9.70
N LEU A 513 11.35 33.25 9.14
CA LEU A 513 11.86 34.52 9.62
C LEU A 513 11.34 34.89 11.02
N LYS A 514 10.06 34.60 11.31
CA LYS A 514 9.37 34.94 12.56
C LYS A 514 9.80 34.05 13.74
N LYS A 515 10.23 32.80 13.50
CA LYS A 515 10.63 31.89 14.58
C LYS A 515 11.90 32.42 15.25
N ARG A 516 11.79 32.78 16.54
CA ARG A 516 12.94 33.18 17.37
C ARG A 516 13.84 31.96 17.53
N GLN A 517 15.12 32.10 17.20
CA GLN A 517 16.09 31.05 17.50
C GLN A 517 16.06 30.78 19.01
N PRO A 518 15.94 29.51 19.45
CA PRO A 518 16.22 29.17 20.84
C PRO A 518 17.67 29.59 21.14
N ARG A 519 17.86 30.29 22.26
CA ARG A 519 19.17 30.80 22.71
C ARG A 519 20.19 29.70 22.91
#